data_AF-A0A0B1SN58-F1
#
_entry.id   AF-A0A0B1SN58-F1
#
_cell.length_a   1.000
_cell.length_b   1.000
_cell.length_c   1.000
_cell.angle_alpha   90.00
_cell.angle_beta   90.00
_cell.angle_gamma   90.00
#
_symmetry.space_group_name_H-M   'P 1'
#
loop_
_entity.id
_entity.type
_entity.pdbx_description
1 polymer ?
#
loop_
_entity_poly.entity_id
_entity_poly.type
_entity_poly.pdbx_seq_one_letter_code
_entity_poly.pdbx_strand_id
1 'polypeptide(L)'
;GKTTEASTDTQKESFLTATNNARGTADLLLELRKGLEQEWSKTQRSDVESGKLDNAVSQLTDVSRKMHHLASLGIESLCKTVFRPKLKSSCEAYADINHTLNDTQLAEFEAVDPFIEQFNANLDKQIASFEPVLLKDNFQTLLLTLCSEVERQMERVIMKCSFNRLGGLQLDREYRQLSAYLSGIAGWTARERCARLGQVC
;
A
#
# COMPACT_ATOMS: atom_id res chain seq x y z
N GLY A 1 30.68 -3.54 -1.33
CA GLY A 1 29.85 -4.21 -2.34
C GLY A 1 29.08 -5.32 -1.68
N LYS A 2 29.55 -6.58 -1.81
CA LYS A 2 28.82 -7.79 -1.39
C LYS A 2 28.46 -7.89 0.10
N THR A 3 29.32 -7.44 1.02
CA THR A 3 29.06 -7.51 2.47
C THR A 3 27.99 -6.53 2.95
N THR A 4 27.87 -5.38 2.28
CA THR A 4 26.91 -4.32 2.62
C THR A 4 25.51 -4.66 2.09
N GLU A 5 25.42 -5.20 0.87
CA GLU A 5 24.16 -5.68 0.27
C GLU A 5 23.56 -6.83 1.08
N ALA A 6 24.36 -7.85 1.42
CA ALA A 6 23.91 -8.96 2.27
C ALA A 6 23.41 -8.50 3.65
N SER A 7 24.03 -7.48 4.24
CA SER A 7 23.55 -6.92 5.52
C SER A 7 22.22 -6.16 5.39
N THR A 8 21.98 -5.56 4.23
CA THR A 8 20.75 -4.79 3.95
C THR A 8 19.58 -5.73 3.68
N ASP A 9 19.82 -6.84 2.97
CA ASP A 9 18.81 -7.87 2.73
C ASP A 9 18.38 -8.56 4.02
N THR A 10 19.32 -8.90 4.91
CA THR A 10 19.00 -9.46 6.23
C THR A 10 18.19 -8.48 7.09
N GLN A 11 18.51 -7.18 7.04
CA GLN A 11 17.74 -6.15 7.74
C GLN A 11 16.31 -6.05 7.20
N LYS A 12 16.14 -6.10 5.87
CA LYS A 12 14.83 -6.11 5.21
C LYS A 12 14.02 -7.33 5.64
N GLU A 13 14.61 -8.52 5.60
CA GLU A 13 13.94 -9.76 6.01
C GLU A 13 13.51 -9.73 7.47
N SER A 14 14.40 -9.29 8.38
CA SER A 14 14.07 -9.12 9.79
C SER A 14 12.94 -8.12 10.01
N PHE A 15 12.92 -7.02 9.26
CA PHE A 15 11.87 -6.01 9.35
C PHE A 15 10.51 -6.55 8.88
N LEU A 16 10.47 -7.24 7.75
CA LEU A 16 9.25 -7.87 7.23
C LEU A 16 8.73 -8.94 8.19
N THR A 17 9.63 -9.75 8.74
CA THR A 17 9.30 -10.77 9.74
C THR A 17 8.70 -10.14 11.00
N ALA A 18 9.32 -9.10 11.55
CA ALA A 18 8.78 -8.39 12.71
C ALA A 18 7.40 -7.77 12.43
N THR A 19 7.20 -7.22 11.23
CA THR A 19 5.92 -6.63 10.80
C THR A 19 4.81 -7.68 10.68
N ASN A 20 5.12 -8.87 10.14
CA ASN A 20 4.19 -9.99 10.11
C ASN A 20 3.90 -10.54 11.50
N ASN A 21 4.93 -10.70 12.34
CA ASN A 21 4.75 -11.18 13.71
C ASN A 21 3.87 -10.23 14.52
N ALA A 22 4.00 -8.91 14.34
CA ALA A 22 3.12 -7.94 14.98
C ALA A 22 1.65 -8.15 14.56
N ARG A 23 1.37 -8.33 13.25
CA ARG A 23 0.01 -8.60 12.76
C ARG A 23 -0.53 -9.93 13.31
N GLY A 24 0.22 -11.03 13.14
CA GLY A 24 -0.20 -12.35 13.61
C GLY A 24 -0.40 -12.41 15.13
N THR A 25 0.46 -11.73 15.90
CA THR A 25 0.30 -11.63 17.36
C THR A 25 -0.99 -10.90 17.73
N ALA A 26 -1.36 -9.85 16.98
CA ALA A 26 -2.62 -9.14 17.23
C ALA A 26 -3.82 -10.08 17.10
N ASP A 27 -3.84 -10.95 16.10
CA ASP A 27 -4.93 -11.90 15.85
C ASP A 27 -4.94 -13.01 16.92
N LEU A 28 -3.76 -13.57 17.21
CA LEU A 28 -3.60 -14.60 18.26
C LEU A 28 -4.04 -14.09 19.64
N LEU A 29 -3.82 -12.82 19.97
CA LEU A 29 -4.28 -12.23 21.23
C LEU A 29 -5.82 -12.18 21.31
N LEU A 30 -6.50 -11.95 20.19
CA LEU A 30 -7.97 -11.95 20.14
C LEU A 30 -8.53 -13.37 20.21
N GLU A 31 -7.88 -14.33 19.57
CA GLU A 31 -8.23 -15.75 19.69
C GLU A 31 -8.03 -16.25 21.11
N LEU A 32 -6.90 -15.92 21.74
CA LEU A 32 -6.62 -16.24 23.14
C LEU A 32 -7.69 -15.66 24.05
N ARG A 33 -8.04 -14.39 23.87
CA ARG A 33 -9.13 -13.74 24.61
C ARG A 33 -10.43 -14.55 24.50
N LYS A 34 -10.87 -14.89 23.28
CA LYS A 34 -12.11 -15.66 23.06
C LYS A 34 -12.05 -17.02 23.73
N GLY A 35 -10.92 -17.72 23.64
CA GLY A 35 -10.70 -19.01 24.29
C GLY A 35 -10.78 -18.92 25.81
N LEU A 36 -10.17 -17.89 26.40
CA LEU A 36 -10.27 -17.62 27.84
C LEU A 36 -11.71 -17.34 28.26
N GLU A 37 -12.41 -16.42 27.57
CA GLU A 37 -13.83 -16.11 27.83
C GLU A 37 -14.71 -17.37 27.75
N GLN A 38 -14.47 -18.24 26.77
CA GLN A 38 -15.22 -19.49 26.59
C GLN A 38 -14.95 -20.49 27.71
N GLU A 39 -13.70 -20.78 28.05
CA GLU A 39 -13.39 -21.71 29.16
C GLU A 39 -13.95 -21.19 30.47
N TRP A 40 -13.89 -19.87 30.64
CA TRP A 40 -14.33 -19.24 31.86
C TRP A 40 -15.85 -19.17 32.00
N SER A 41 -16.61 -19.15 30.92
CA SER A 41 -18.08 -19.25 30.99
C SER A 41 -18.56 -20.54 31.68
N LYS A 42 -17.71 -21.57 31.76
CA LYS A 42 -18.03 -22.89 32.34
C LYS A 42 -17.81 -22.97 33.85
N THR A 43 -17.19 -21.96 34.47
CA THR A 43 -16.87 -21.97 35.91
C THR A 43 -17.75 -20.97 36.65
N GLN A 44 -18.35 -21.39 37.75
CA GLN A 44 -19.13 -20.52 38.63
C GLN A 44 -18.18 -19.59 39.41
N ARG A 45 -18.50 -18.30 39.46
CA ARG A 45 -17.66 -17.26 40.09
C ARG A 45 -18.49 -16.22 40.82
N SER A 46 -17.85 -15.52 41.76
CA SER A 46 -18.39 -14.27 42.30
C SER A 46 -18.29 -13.13 41.29
N ASP A 47 -19.12 -12.10 41.45
CA ASP A 47 -19.09 -10.90 40.61
C ASP A 47 -17.73 -10.17 40.65
N VAL A 48 -17.07 -10.21 41.81
CA VAL A 48 -15.73 -9.60 42.00
C VAL A 48 -14.67 -10.32 41.18
N GLU A 49 -14.71 -11.65 41.13
CA GLU A 49 -13.78 -12.44 40.32
C GLU A 49 -14.04 -12.23 38.84
N SER A 50 -15.31 -12.20 38.41
CA SER A 50 -15.71 -11.90 37.04
C SER A 50 -15.19 -10.53 36.59
N GLY A 51 -15.37 -9.48 37.41
CA GLY A 51 -14.90 -8.13 37.06
C GLY A 51 -13.37 -8.01 36.94
N LYS A 52 -12.59 -8.73 37.78
CA LYS A 52 -11.12 -8.75 37.65
C LYS A 52 -10.68 -9.43 36.36
N LEU A 53 -11.39 -10.49 35.99
CA LEU A 53 -11.11 -11.31 34.83
C LEU A 53 -11.40 -10.56 33.53
N ASP A 54 -12.54 -9.86 33.48
CA ASP A 54 -12.91 -8.97 32.37
C ASP A 54 -11.88 -7.86 32.17
N ASN A 55 -11.40 -7.27 33.26
CA ASN A 55 -10.34 -6.26 33.19
C ASN A 55 -9.03 -6.83 32.60
N ALA A 56 -8.59 -7.99 33.10
CA ALA A 56 -7.38 -8.64 32.60
C ALA A 56 -7.48 -9.00 31.11
N VAL A 57 -8.62 -9.50 30.65
CA VAL A 57 -8.83 -9.84 29.22
C VAL A 57 -8.98 -8.62 28.33
N SER A 58 -9.57 -7.54 28.85
CA SER A 58 -9.65 -6.26 28.13
C SER A 58 -8.24 -5.78 27.73
N GLN A 59 -7.24 -5.98 28.59
CA GLN A 59 -5.84 -5.63 28.28
C GLN A 59 -5.28 -6.39 27.07
N LEU A 60 -5.71 -7.63 26.80
CA LEU A 60 -5.32 -8.36 25.59
C LEU A 60 -5.84 -7.68 24.32
N THR A 61 -7.04 -7.10 24.39
CA THR A 61 -7.62 -6.32 23.29
C THR A 61 -6.83 -5.04 23.05
N ASP A 62 -6.38 -4.38 24.12
CA ASP A 62 -5.54 -3.19 24.02
C ASP A 62 -4.18 -3.49 23.38
N VAL A 63 -3.54 -4.58 23.80
CA VAL A 63 -2.26 -5.01 23.20
C VAL A 63 -2.46 -5.43 21.75
N SER A 64 -3.53 -6.16 21.43
CA SER A 64 -3.88 -6.53 20.05
C SER A 64 -4.02 -5.28 19.17
N ARG A 65 -4.77 -4.26 19.61
CA ARG A 65 -4.90 -2.99 18.88
C ARG A 65 -3.55 -2.30 18.65
N LYS A 66 -2.68 -2.28 19.67
CA LYS A 66 -1.32 -1.71 19.54
C LYS A 66 -0.46 -2.48 18.55
N MET A 67 -0.52 -3.81 18.56
CA MET A 67 0.21 -4.67 17.62
C MET A 67 -0.30 -4.50 16.18
N HIS A 68 -1.62 -4.39 16.01
CA HIS A 68 -2.25 -4.09 14.72
C HIS A 68 -1.79 -2.74 14.17
N HIS A 69 -1.72 -1.72 15.03
CA HIS A 69 -1.22 -0.39 14.66
C HIS A 69 0.27 -0.41 14.32
N LEU A 70 1.09 -1.10 15.13
CA LEU A 70 2.53 -1.25 14.88
C LEU A 70 2.82 -1.91 13.53
N ALA A 71 2.08 -2.97 13.19
CA ALA A 71 2.19 -3.61 11.89
C ALA A 71 1.86 -2.64 10.73
N SER A 72 0.80 -1.83 10.88
CA SER A 72 0.45 -0.82 9.88
C SER A 72 1.54 0.26 9.71
N LEU A 73 2.12 0.75 10.82
CA LEU A 73 3.27 1.66 10.77
C LEU A 73 4.49 1.02 10.10
N GLY A 74 4.71 -0.28 10.33
CA GLY A 74 5.75 -1.05 9.65
C GLY A 74 5.60 -1.04 8.13
N ILE A 75 4.37 -1.28 7.65
CA ILE A 75 4.04 -1.24 6.22
C ILE A 75 4.17 0.16 5.63
N GLU A 76 3.75 1.20 6.34
CA GLU A 76 3.93 2.59 5.90
C GLU A 76 5.42 2.94 5.76
N SER A 77 6.23 2.53 6.74
CA SER A 77 7.69 2.71 6.72
C SER A 77 8.34 1.95 5.56
N LEU A 78 7.90 0.72 5.28
CA LEU A 78 8.34 -0.06 4.12
C LEU A 78 8.05 0.69 2.81
N CYS A 79 6.81 1.18 2.65
CA CYS A 79 6.42 1.95 1.46
C CYS A 79 7.28 3.22 1.30
N LYS A 80 7.46 3.97 2.39
CA LYS A 80 8.27 5.19 2.42
C LYS A 80 9.74 4.94 2.07
N THR A 81 10.31 3.82 2.49
CA THR A 81 11.74 3.55 2.36
C THR A 81 12.07 2.85 1.05
N VAL A 82 11.24 1.91 0.61
CA VAL A 82 11.53 1.07 -0.55
C VAL A 82 10.84 1.56 -1.82
N PHE A 83 9.55 1.92 -1.74
CA PHE A 83 8.75 2.23 -2.91
C PHE A 83 8.85 3.71 -3.28
N ARG A 84 8.71 4.63 -2.31
CA ARG A 84 8.68 6.07 -2.58
C ARG A 84 9.88 6.60 -3.38
N PRO A 85 11.14 6.22 -3.13
CA PRO A 85 12.26 6.70 -3.96
C PRO A 85 12.15 6.24 -5.42
N LYS A 86 11.77 4.98 -5.63
CA LYS A 86 11.60 4.38 -6.96
C LYS A 86 10.41 4.99 -7.70
N LEU A 87 9.30 5.17 -7.01
CA LEU A 87 8.11 5.84 -7.52
C LEU A 87 8.43 7.28 -7.92
N LYS A 88 9.08 8.04 -7.04
CA LYS A 88 9.49 9.41 -7.35
C LYS A 88 10.33 9.46 -8.63
N SER A 89 11.35 8.60 -8.74
CA SER A 89 12.21 8.56 -9.92
C SER A 89 11.45 8.12 -11.19
N SER A 90 10.55 7.15 -11.08
CA SER A 90 9.77 6.63 -12.21
C SER A 90 8.73 7.65 -12.69
N CYS A 91 8.04 8.31 -11.75
CA CYS A 91 7.12 9.39 -12.06
C CYS A 91 7.85 10.61 -12.64
N GLU A 92 9.07 10.93 -12.20
CA GLU A 92 9.83 12.06 -12.74
C GLU A 92 10.08 11.94 -14.25
N ALA A 93 10.19 10.73 -14.80
CA ALA A 93 10.29 10.50 -16.25
C ALA A 93 9.05 10.96 -17.04
N TYR A 94 7.88 11.09 -16.38
CA TYR A 94 6.67 11.62 -17.01
C TYR A 94 6.82 13.09 -17.43
N ALA A 95 7.65 13.87 -16.72
CA ALA A 95 7.89 15.27 -17.04
C ALA A 95 8.69 15.46 -18.34
N ASP A 96 9.41 14.42 -18.79
CA ASP A 96 10.21 14.45 -20.01
C ASP A 96 9.38 14.11 -21.27
N ILE A 97 8.13 13.71 -21.09
CA ILE A 97 7.19 13.38 -22.18
C ILE A 97 6.56 14.67 -22.71
N ASN A 98 6.42 14.77 -24.03
CA ASN A 98 5.71 15.89 -24.63
C ASN A 98 4.21 15.82 -24.33
N HIS A 99 3.67 16.83 -23.67
CA HIS A 99 2.25 16.98 -23.33
C HIS A 99 1.54 18.07 -24.16
N THR A 100 2.27 18.70 -25.09
CA THR A 100 1.72 19.62 -26.07
C THR A 100 1.71 18.94 -27.44
N LEU A 101 0.60 18.25 -27.72
CA LEU A 101 0.50 17.30 -28.84
C LEU A 101 -0.16 17.94 -30.07
N ASN A 102 0.22 17.45 -31.25
CA ASN A 102 -0.58 17.55 -32.47
C ASN A 102 -1.28 16.20 -32.75
N ASP A 103 -2.16 16.16 -33.76
CA ASP A 103 -2.94 14.95 -34.09
C ASP A 103 -2.06 13.73 -34.42
N THR A 104 -0.93 13.94 -35.11
CA THR A 104 0.00 12.86 -35.44
C THR A 104 0.63 12.27 -34.18
N GLN A 105 1.13 13.14 -33.29
CA GLN A 105 1.74 12.71 -32.03
C GLN A 105 0.74 12.04 -31.09
N LEU A 106 -0.51 12.51 -31.07
CA LEU A 106 -1.57 11.85 -30.33
C LEU A 106 -1.79 10.44 -30.87
N ALA A 107 -1.96 10.28 -32.19
CA ALA A 107 -2.13 8.96 -32.81
C ALA A 107 -0.94 8.01 -32.55
N GLU A 108 0.29 8.54 -32.52
CA GLU A 108 1.50 7.78 -32.14
C GLU A 108 1.41 7.27 -30.69
N PHE A 109 1.04 8.13 -29.75
CA PHE A 109 0.88 7.77 -28.34
C PHE A 109 -0.30 6.81 -28.11
N GLU A 110 -1.37 6.94 -28.89
CA GLU A 110 -2.51 6.02 -28.80
C GLU A 110 -2.17 4.61 -29.29
N ALA A 111 -1.27 4.51 -30.27
CA ALA A 111 -0.78 3.26 -30.83
C ALA A 111 0.31 2.60 -29.95
N VAL A 112 1.19 3.41 -29.37
CA VAL A 112 2.25 2.97 -28.46
C VAL A 112 2.28 3.90 -27.26
N ASP A 113 1.81 3.38 -26.12
CA ASP A 113 1.78 4.13 -24.87
C ASP A 113 3.22 4.55 -24.45
N PRO A 114 3.47 5.85 -24.20
CA PRO A 114 4.82 6.32 -23.90
C PRO A 114 5.22 6.11 -22.44
N PHE A 115 4.30 5.72 -21.54
CA PHE A 115 4.55 5.78 -20.10
C PHE A 115 3.76 4.81 -19.23
N ILE A 116 2.42 4.93 -19.19
CA ILE A 116 1.61 4.34 -18.13
C ILE A 116 1.64 2.81 -18.13
N GLU A 117 1.75 2.18 -19.29
CA GLU A 117 1.85 0.72 -19.41
C GLU A 117 3.14 0.22 -18.77
N GLN A 118 4.28 0.85 -19.09
CA GLN A 118 5.57 0.49 -18.52
C GLN A 118 5.66 0.84 -17.03
N PHE A 119 5.03 1.94 -16.62
CA PHE A 119 4.92 2.34 -15.22
C PHE A 119 4.15 1.29 -14.40
N ASN A 120 3.00 0.84 -14.89
CA ASN A 120 2.19 -0.21 -14.25
C ASN A 120 2.95 -1.55 -14.19
N ALA A 121 3.58 -1.97 -15.29
CA ALA A 121 4.39 -3.19 -15.31
C ALA A 121 5.56 -3.16 -14.30
N ASN A 122 6.20 -1.99 -14.13
CA ASN A 122 7.25 -1.79 -13.13
C ASN A 122 6.71 -1.84 -11.71
N LEU A 123 5.48 -1.39 -11.47
CA LEU A 123 4.82 -1.51 -10.18
C LEU A 123 4.50 -2.97 -9.86
N ASP A 124 3.89 -3.70 -10.78
CA ASP A 124 3.58 -5.13 -10.63
C ASP A 124 4.82 -5.94 -10.23
N LYS A 125 5.92 -5.75 -10.97
CA LYS A 125 7.19 -6.43 -10.69
C LYS A 125 7.72 -6.13 -9.28
N GLN A 126 7.57 -4.89 -8.81
CA GLN A 126 8.00 -4.52 -7.46
C GLN A 126 7.11 -5.14 -6.38
N ILE A 127 5.79 -5.09 -6.58
CA ILE A 127 4.77 -5.60 -5.67
C ILE A 127 4.89 -7.12 -5.52
N ALA A 128 5.07 -7.85 -6.63
CA ALA A 128 5.15 -9.31 -6.66
C ALA A 128 6.21 -9.89 -5.72
N SER A 129 7.31 -9.16 -5.47
CA SER A 129 8.37 -9.59 -4.55
C SER A 129 7.95 -9.58 -3.06
N PHE A 130 6.84 -8.92 -2.72
CA PHE A 130 6.33 -8.80 -1.35
C PHE A 130 5.13 -9.72 -1.05
N GLU A 131 4.40 -10.16 -2.07
CA GLU A 131 3.26 -11.06 -1.93
C GLU A 131 3.59 -12.36 -1.16
N PRO A 132 4.67 -13.11 -1.49
CA PRO A 132 4.96 -14.36 -0.80
C PRO A 132 5.54 -14.19 0.62
N VAL A 133 5.97 -12.99 0.99
CA VAL A 133 6.70 -12.73 2.26
C VAL A 133 5.89 -11.92 3.26
N LEU A 134 4.72 -11.39 2.89
CA LEU A 134 3.83 -10.66 3.78
C LEU A 134 2.59 -11.49 4.12
N LEU A 135 2.09 -11.33 5.34
CA LEU A 135 0.73 -11.80 5.65
C LEU A 135 -0.28 -11.07 4.78
N LYS A 136 -1.38 -11.76 4.40
CA LYS A 136 -2.41 -11.23 3.50
C LYS A 136 -2.88 -9.82 3.87
N ASP A 137 -3.14 -9.57 5.15
CA ASP A 137 -3.62 -8.28 5.64
C ASP A 137 -2.54 -7.18 5.59
N ASN A 138 -1.28 -7.57 5.82
CA ASN A 138 -0.13 -6.68 5.65
C ASN A 138 0.11 -6.36 4.18
N PHE A 139 -0.02 -7.34 3.29
CA PHE A 139 0.07 -7.15 1.86
C PHE A 139 -1.05 -6.23 1.34
N GLN A 140 -2.30 -6.45 1.79
CA GLN A 140 -3.41 -5.55 1.47
C GLN A 140 -3.15 -4.11 1.97
N THR A 141 -2.62 -3.96 3.18
CA THR A 141 -2.23 -2.64 3.72
C THR A 141 -1.13 -1.98 2.88
N LEU A 142 -0.18 -2.78 2.36
CA LEU A 142 0.88 -2.29 1.48
C LEU A 142 0.30 -1.78 0.17
N LEU A 143 -0.59 -2.54 -0.47
CA LEU A 143 -1.24 -2.15 -1.71
C LEU A 143 -2.00 -0.83 -1.57
N LEU A 144 -2.80 -0.67 -0.52
CA LEU A 144 -3.54 0.57 -0.26
C LEU A 144 -2.63 1.77 0.00
N THR A 145 -1.55 1.57 0.77
CA THR A 145 -0.54 2.61 1.02
C THR A 145 0.18 3.00 -0.26
N LEU A 146 0.50 2.01 -1.11
CA LEU A 146 1.16 2.21 -2.39
C LEU A 146 0.28 2.99 -3.37
N CYS A 147 -1.02 2.68 -3.47
CA CYS A 147 -1.96 3.45 -4.29
C CYS A 147 -1.94 4.94 -3.92
N SER A 148 -1.97 5.27 -2.63
CA SER A 148 -1.88 6.66 -2.16
C SER A 148 -0.54 7.33 -2.48
N GLU A 149 0.55 6.57 -2.44
CA GLU A 149 1.87 7.11 -2.80
C GLU A 149 1.98 7.35 -4.31
N VAL A 150 1.48 6.44 -5.15
CA VAL A 150 1.42 6.57 -6.61
C VAL A 150 0.63 7.81 -7.00
N GLU A 151 -0.58 7.96 -6.47
CA GLU A 151 -1.44 9.13 -6.68
C GLU A 151 -0.69 10.43 -6.38
N ARG A 152 -0.04 10.50 -5.21
CA ARG A 152 0.70 11.70 -4.78
C ARG A 152 1.90 12.02 -5.67
N GLN A 153 2.64 11.01 -6.13
CA GLN A 153 3.78 11.25 -7.03
C GLN A 153 3.34 11.63 -8.44
N MET A 154 2.27 11.01 -8.95
CA MET A 154 1.70 11.34 -10.26
C MET A 154 1.13 12.77 -10.26
N GLU A 155 0.30 13.14 -9.28
CA GLU A 155 -0.21 14.51 -9.14
C GLU A 155 0.95 15.53 -9.14
N ARG A 156 1.99 15.25 -8.35
CA ARG A 156 3.16 16.12 -8.25
C ARG A 156 3.91 16.30 -9.56
N VAL A 157 4.01 15.28 -10.41
CA VAL A 157 4.71 15.41 -11.71
C VAL A 157 3.81 16.01 -12.78
N ILE A 158 2.52 15.65 -12.81
CA ILE A 158 1.53 16.23 -13.72
C ILE A 158 1.46 17.75 -13.53
N MET A 159 1.45 18.24 -12.29
CA MET A 159 1.45 19.68 -11.97
C MET A 159 2.70 20.45 -12.47
N LYS A 160 3.76 19.76 -12.91
CA LYS A 160 4.95 20.40 -13.50
C LYS A 160 4.88 20.47 -15.03
N CYS A 161 3.97 19.72 -15.65
CA CYS A 161 3.86 19.59 -17.09
C CYS A 161 2.98 20.72 -17.66
N SER A 162 3.12 21.01 -18.95
CA SER A 162 2.25 21.93 -19.68
C SER A 162 1.41 21.13 -20.67
N PHE A 163 0.10 21.33 -20.64
CA PHE A 163 -0.84 20.60 -21.48
C PHE A 163 -1.53 21.53 -22.46
N ASN A 164 -1.67 21.08 -23.70
CA ASN A 164 -2.69 21.60 -24.61
C ASN A 164 -3.93 20.68 -24.60
N ARG A 165 -4.94 20.99 -25.41
CA ARG A 165 -6.18 20.21 -25.42
C ARG A 165 -5.96 18.72 -25.73
N LEU A 166 -5.07 18.39 -26.67
CA LEU A 166 -4.78 17.01 -27.03
C LEU A 166 -3.98 16.28 -25.93
N GLY A 167 -3.02 16.97 -25.30
CA GLY A 167 -2.33 16.45 -24.12
C GLY A 167 -3.26 16.18 -22.94
N GLY A 168 -4.28 17.03 -22.73
CA GLY A 168 -5.31 16.78 -21.72
C GLY A 168 -6.14 15.52 -22.00
N LEU A 169 -6.45 15.24 -23.28
CA LEU A 169 -7.13 14.00 -23.67
C LEU A 169 -6.26 12.76 -23.41
N GLN A 170 -4.97 12.84 -23.71
CA GLN A 170 -4.02 11.76 -23.40
C GLN A 170 -3.92 11.53 -21.89
N LEU A 171 -3.80 12.60 -21.10
CA LEU A 171 -3.75 12.53 -19.64
C LEU A 171 -4.99 11.83 -19.05
N ASP A 172 -6.19 12.17 -19.52
CA ASP A 172 -7.44 11.53 -19.09
C ASP A 172 -7.46 10.03 -19.42
N ARG A 173 -6.92 9.62 -20.59
CA ARG A 173 -6.75 8.20 -20.94
C ARG A 173 -5.78 7.50 -20.00
N GLU A 174 -4.61 8.07 -19.77
CA GLU A 174 -3.57 7.50 -18.89
C GLU A 174 -4.07 7.41 -17.44
N TYR A 175 -4.78 8.43 -16.95
CA TYR A 175 -5.42 8.41 -15.64
C TYR A 175 -6.43 7.26 -15.53
N ARG A 176 -7.28 7.04 -16.54
CA ARG A 176 -8.22 5.91 -16.55
C ARG A 176 -7.49 4.57 -16.51
N GLN A 177 -6.40 4.41 -17.26
CA GLN A 177 -5.58 3.19 -17.24
C GLN A 177 -4.93 2.96 -15.87
N LEU A 178 -4.34 4.00 -15.27
CA LEU A 178 -3.77 3.93 -13.94
C LEU A 178 -4.82 3.60 -12.88
N SER A 179 -5.97 4.27 -12.93
CA SER A 179 -7.08 4.04 -11.99
C SER A 179 -7.62 2.62 -12.09
N ALA A 180 -7.77 2.09 -13.31
CA ALA A 180 -8.18 0.72 -13.55
C ALA A 180 -7.15 -0.28 -12.99
N TYR A 181 -5.86 -0.05 -13.24
CA TYR A 181 -4.76 -0.86 -12.70
C TYR A 181 -4.75 -0.87 -11.16
N LEU A 182 -4.74 0.31 -10.52
CA LEU A 182 -4.71 0.42 -9.05
C LEU A 182 -5.93 -0.22 -8.40
N SER A 183 -7.11 -0.07 -9.02
CA SER A 183 -8.34 -0.74 -8.56
C SER A 183 -8.26 -2.26 -8.73
N GLY A 184 -7.61 -2.74 -9.79
CA GLY A 184 -7.40 -4.16 -10.06
C GLY A 184 -6.52 -4.84 -9.00
N ILE A 185 -5.43 -4.19 -8.59
CA ILE A 185 -4.51 -4.78 -7.61
C ILE A 185 -4.99 -4.66 -6.16
N ALA A 186 -5.64 -3.55 -5.77
CA ALA A 186 -5.92 -3.24 -4.37
C ALA A 186 -7.43 -3.30 -4.02
N GLY A 187 -8.29 -3.54 -4.99
CA GLY A 187 -9.74 -3.61 -4.83
C GLY A 187 -10.42 -2.23 -4.74
N TRP A 188 -11.71 -2.25 -4.41
CA TRP A 188 -12.57 -1.05 -4.45
C TRP A 188 -12.07 0.13 -3.61
N THR A 189 -11.47 -0.13 -2.45
CA THR A 189 -10.98 0.93 -1.54
C THR A 189 -9.87 1.76 -2.17
N ALA A 190 -9.13 1.25 -3.16
CA ALA A 190 -8.15 2.03 -3.90
C ALA A 190 -8.79 3.02 -4.88
N ARG A 191 -9.98 2.71 -5.40
CA ARG A 191 -10.73 3.59 -6.31
C ARG A 191 -11.11 4.91 -5.64
N GLU A 192 -11.54 4.85 -4.38
CA GLU A 192 -11.89 6.04 -3.59
C GLU A 192 -10.67 6.94 -3.35
N ARG A 193 -9.48 6.36 -3.22
CA ARG A 193 -8.25 7.13 -3.06
C ARG A 193 -7.84 7.82 -4.36
N CYS A 194 -7.96 7.15 -5.50
CA CYS A 194 -7.66 7.72 -6.81
C CYS A 194 -8.58 8.90 -7.21
N ALA A 195 -9.73 9.07 -6.55
CA ALA A 195 -10.72 10.10 -6.88
C ALA A 195 -10.14 11.53 -6.84
N ARG A 196 -9.12 11.78 -6.01
CA ARG A 196 -8.50 13.11 -5.90
C ARG A 196 -7.59 13.44 -7.08
N LEU A 197 -6.91 12.44 -7.64
CA LEU A 197 -6.13 12.62 -8.89
C LEU A 197 -7.03 12.92 -10.08
N GLY A 198 -8.22 12.31 -10.14
CA GLY A 198 -9.22 12.60 -11.16
C GLY A 198 -9.88 13.98 -11.07
N GLN A 199 -9.58 14.79 -10.06
CA GLN A 199 -9.98 16.22 -10.04
C GLN A 199 -8.99 17.12 -10.78
N VAL A 200 -7.76 16.62 -10.99
CA VAL A 200 -6.65 17.35 -11.62
C VAL A 200 -6.44 16.93 -13.07
N CYS A 201 -6.77 15.67 -13.39
CA CYS A 201 -6.75 15.09 -14.74
C CYS A 201 -8.11 15.27 -15.41
#